data_AF-A0A327NHP3-F1
#
_entry.id   AF-A0A327NHP3-F1
#
_cell.length_a   1.000
_cell.length_b   1.000
_cell.length_c   1.000
_cell.angle_alpha   90.00
_cell.angle_beta   90.00
_cell.angle_gamma   90.00
#
_symmetry.space_group_name_H-M   'P 1'
#
loop_
_entity.id
_entity.type
_entity.pdbx_description
1 polymer ?
#
loop_
_entity_poly.entity_id
_entity_poly.type
_entity_poly.pdbx_seq_one_letter_code
_entity_poly.pdbx_strand_id
1 'polypeptide(L)'
;MPKLLIYRAVWIFTIFGTDIFENRMHIHVGRKGTEKLCKIWLEPTVEIAKPGELSTSEQREVLQITELYKERLIQQWQQFLTGQKIEIIKVN
;
A
#
# COMPACT_ATOMS: atom_id res chain seq x y z
N MET A 1 -0.61 10.21 7.60
CA MET A 1 -0.53 8.98 6.76
C MET A 1 -0.41 9.40 5.31
N PRO A 2 0.80 9.43 4.75
CA PRO A 2 0.99 9.65 3.31
C PRO A 2 0.19 8.62 2.51
N LYS A 3 -0.47 9.09 1.44
CA LYS A 3 -1.10 8.24 0.44
C LYS A 3 -0.11 8.06 -0.70
N LEU A 4 0.09 6.83 -1.15
CA LEU A 4 0.99 6.52 -2.27
C LEU A 4 0.23 6.36 -3.59
N LEU A 5 -0.92 5.68 -3.52
CA LEU A 5 -1.73 5.33 -4.68
C LEU A 5 -3.21 5.41 -4.30
N ILE A 6 -4.01 6.00 -5.18
CA ILE A 6 -5.47 5.97 -5.16
C ILE A 6 -5.93 5.36 -6.48
N TYR A 7 -6.59 4.20 -6.41
CA TYR A 7 -7.05 3.47 -7.59
C TYR A 7 -8.58 3.48 -7.65
N ARG A 8 -9.13 3.96 -8.78
CA ARG A 8 -10.56 4.10 -9.09
C ARG A 8 -11.38 4.82 -8.01
N ALA A 9 -10.73 5.73 -7.26
CA ALA A 9 -11.30 6.40 -6.08
C ALA A 9 -11.84 5.46 -4.99
N VAL A 10 -11.52 4.16 -5.04
CA VAL A 10 -11.97 3.14 -4.06
C VAL A 10 -10.81 2.74 -3.17
N TRP A 11 -9.72 2.26 -3.77
CA TRP A 11 -8.59 1.72 -3.04
C TRP A 11 -7.58 2.80 -2.71
N ILE A 12 -7.22 2.89 -1.44
CA ILE A 12 -6.30 3.87 -0.91
C ILE A 12 -5.11 3.11 -0.30
N PHE A 13 -3.94 3.34 -0.88
CA PHE A 13 -2.67 2.76 -0.47
C PHE A 13 -1.91 3.78 0.36
N THR A 14 -1.53 3.42 1.58
CA THR A 14 -0.90 4.34 2.55
C THR A 14 0.29 3.73 3.26
N ILE A 15 1.15 4.62 3.75
CA ILE A 15 2.22 4.32 4.71
C ILE A 15 1.86 4.97 6.05
N PHE A 16 2.21 4.31 7.16
CA PHE A 16 2.20 4.92 8.49
C PHE A 16 3.60 5.38 8.91
N GLY A 17 3.63 6.44 9.73
CA GLY A 17 4.89 6.98 10.24
C GLY A 17 5.72 5.99 11.04
N THR A 18 5.05 5.07 11.72
CA THR A 18 5.66 4.01 12.52
C THR A 18 6.27 2.89 11.68
N ASP A 19 5.92 2.79 10.40
CA ASP A 19 6.39 1.69 9.56
C ASP A 19 7.89 1.78 9.26
N ILE A 20 8.53 2.93 9.52
CA ILE A 20 9.98 3.13 9.41
C ILE A 20 10.79 2.20 10.33
N PHE A 21 10.17 1.67 11.39
CA PHE A 21 10.80 0.75 12.33
C PHE A 21 10.66 -0.71 11.91
N GLU A 22 9.99 -1.00 10.80
CA GLU A 22 9.87 -2.35 10.27
C GLU A 22 10.98 -2.67 9.27
N ASN A 23 11.46 -3.92 9.30
CA ASN A 23 12.60 -4.38 8.48
C ASN A 23 12.25 -4.67 7.02
N ARG A 24 10.97 -4.60 6.63
CA ARG A 24 10.49 -5.04 5.32
C ARG A 24 9.51 -4.01 4.76
N MET A 25 9.70 -3.63 3.50
CA MET A 25 8.82 -2.65 2.85
C MET A 25 7.42 -3.24 2.68
N HIS A 26 6.42 -2.48 3.10
CA HIS A 26 5.01 -2.87 3.01
C HIS A 26 4.15 -1.67 2.71
N ILE A 27 2.85 -1.88 2.59
CA ILE A 27 1.85 -0.83 2.48
C ILE A 27 0.59 -1.29 3.19
N HIS A 28 -0.24 -0.33 3.56
CA HIS A 28 -1.58 -0.57 4.05
C HIS A 28 -2.59 -0.17 2.99
N VAL A 29 -3.58 -1.02 2.74
CA VAL A 29 -4.60 -0.82 1.72
C VAL A 29 -5.98 -0.95 2.34
N GLY A 30 -6.87 -0.02 1.99
CA GLY A 30 -8.28 -0.10 2.37
C GLY A 30 -9.14 0.78 1.49
N ARG A 31 -10.43 0.76 1.78
CA ARG A 31 -11.43 1.66 1.18
C ARG A 31 -12.05 2.53 2.25
N LYS A 32 -12.93 3.45 1.84
CA LYS A 32 -13.66 4.29 2.79
C LYS A 32 -14.40 3.41 3.82
N GLY A 33 -14.16 3.70 5.10
CA GLY A 33 -14.78 2.99 6.21
C GLY A 33 -14.06 1.71 6.66
N THR A 34 -12.93 1.34 6.06
CA THR A 34 -12.10 0.23 6.56
C THR A 34 -11.40 0.64 7.85
N GLU A 35 -11.64 -0.06 8.96
CA GLU A 35 -10.96 0.20 10.23
C GLU A 35 -9.63 -0.58 10.30
N LYS A 36 -9.67 -1.87 9.93
CA LYS A 36 -8.49 -2.73 9.85
C LYS A 36 -8.01 -2.86 8.40
N LEU A 37 -6.96 -2.09 8.06
CA LEU A 37 -6.36 -2.10 6.73
C LEU A 37 -5.68 -3.45 6.42
N CYS A 38 -5.69 -3.80 5.13
CA CYS A 38 -4.89 -4.91 4.62
C CYS A 38 -3.42 -4.49 4.54
N LYS A 39 -2.53 -5.27 5.14
CA LYS A 39 -1.09 -5.08 5.05
C LYS A 39 -0.52 -5.99 3.96
N ILE A 40 0.21 -5.40 3.02
CA ILE A 40 0.83 -6.11 1.88
C ILE A 40 2.33 -5.84 1.90
N TRP A 41 3.14 -6.90 1.88
CA TRP A 41 4.58 -6.79 1.68
C TRP A 41 4.90 -6.46 0.22
N LEU A 42 5.93 -5.65 -0.04
CA LEU A 42 6.34 -5.26 -1.39
C LEU A 42 7.55 -6.05 -1.93
N GLU A 43 8.34 -6.65 -1.05
CA GLU A 43 9.55 -7.41 -1.37
C GLU A 43 9.69 -8.60 -0.41
N PRO A 44 10.45 -9.67 -0.70
CA PRO A 44 10.97 -9.99 -2.03
C PRO A 44 9.83 -10.26 -3.04
N THR A 45 8.69 -10.74 -2.54
CA THR A 45 7.45 -10.96 -3.28
C THR A 45 6.33 -10.08 -2.74
N VAL A 46 5.36 -9.76 -3.60
CA VAL A 46 4.14 -9.09 -3.20
C VAL A 46 3.19 -10.12 -2.61
N GLU A 47 2.88 -9.97 -1.33
CA GLU A 47 2.02 -10.92 -0.61
C GLU A 47 1.28 -10.25 0.54
N ILE A 48 0.12 -10.80 0.90
CA ILE A 48 -0.66 -10.30 2.04
C ILE A 48 0.00 -10.77 3.34
N ALA A 49 0.41 -9.79 4.15
CA ALA A 49 0.89 -10.02 5.50
C ALA A 49 -0.27 -10.14 6.49
N LYS A 50 -1.28 -9.27 6.34
CA LYS A 50 -2.50 -9.26 7.14
C LYS A 50 -3.69 -8.86 6.25
N PRO A 51 -4.77 -9.64 6.21
CA PRO A 51 -5.90 -9.34 5.31
C PRO A 51 -6.74 -8.14 5.75
N GLY A 52 -6.72 -7.79 7.04
CA GLY A 52 -7.59 -6.74 7.57
C GLY A 52 -9.07 -7.12 7.42
N GLU A 53 -9.89 -6.19 6.94
CA GLU A 53 -11.33 -6.37 6.65
C GLU A 53 -11.63 -6.73 5.19
N LEU A 54 -10.62 -6.95 4.35
CA LEU A 54 -10.84 -7.27 2.94
C LEU A 54 -11.30 -8.73 2.78
N SER A 55 -12.36 -8.92 1.99
CA SER A 55 -12.78 -10.23 1.49
C SER A 55 -11.72 -10.86 0.58
N THR A 56 -11.80 -12.18 0.37
CA THR A 56 -10.86 -12.89 -0.52
C THR A 56 -10.83 -12.34 -1.95
N SER A 57 -11.96 -11.84 -2.47
CA SER A 57 -12.01 -11.19 -3.79
C SER A 57 -11.30 -9.84 -3.79
N GLU A 58 -11.53 -9.02 -2.77
CA GLU A 58 -10.88 -7.72 -2.61
C GLU A 58 -9.36 -7.90 -2.41
N GLN A 59 -8.94 -8.89 -1.62
CA GLN A 59 -7.54 -9.27 -1.43
C GLN A 59 -6.83 -9.59 -2.75
N ARG A 60 -7.48 -10.37 -3.63
CA ARG A 60 -6.93 -10.68 -4.96
C ARG A 60 -6.81 -9.43 -5.84
N GLU A 61 -7.81 -8.56 -5.81
CA GLU A 61 -7.80 -7.31 -6.56
C GLU A 61 -6.67 -6.39 -6.10
N VAL A 62 -6.53 -6.15 -4.79
CA VAL A 62 -5.47 -5.27 -4.28
C VAL A 62 -4.07 -5.86 -4.47
N LEU A 63 -3.92 -7.19 -4.46
CA LEU A 63 -2.66 -7.84 -4.81
C LEU A 63 -2.29 -7.59 -6.28
N GLN A 64 -3.23 -7.72 -7.21
CA GLN A 64 -3.00 -7.43 -8.63
C GLN A 64 -2.62 -5.96 -8.85
N ILE A 65 -3.30 -5.03 -8.18
CA ILE A 65 -2.96 -3.61 -8.22
C ILE A 65 -1.57 -3.36 -7.62
N THR A 66 -1.26 -3.98 -6.49
CA THR A 66 0.07 -3.85 -5.86
C THR A 66 1.17 -4.33 -6.78
N GLU A 67 1.01 -5.49 -7.44
CA GLU A 67 1.99 -6.03 -8.38
C GLU A 67 2.17 -5.08 -9.58
N LEU A 68 1.06 -4.60 -10.16
CA LEU A 68 1.08 -3.68 -11.30
C LEU A 68 1.83 -2.37 -11.01
N TYR A 69 1.76 -1.86 -9.78
CA TYR A 69 2.39 -0.61 -9.36
C TYR A 69 3.59 -0.81 -8.43
N LYS A 70 4.11 -2.04 -8.31
CA LYS A 70 5.12 -2.44 -7.32
C LYS A 70 6.33 -1.51 -7.31
N GLU A 71 6.93 -1.28 -8.47
CA GLU A 71 8.14 -0.45 -8.61
C GLU A 71 7.90 0.98 -8.10
N ARG A 72 6.75 1.58 -8.45
CA ARG A 72 6.40 2.94 -8.01
C ARG A 72 6.09 3.01 -6.52
N LEU A 73 5.47 1.96 -5.96
CA LEU A 73 5.20 1.87 -4.53
C LEU A 73 6.50 1.73 -3.73
N ILE A 74 7.44 0.90 -4.19
CA ILE A 74 8.78 0.77 -3.61
C ILE A 74 9.54 2.10 -3.68
N GLN A 75 9.53 2.76 -4.84
CA GLN A 75 10.18 4.06 -5.01
C GLN A 75 9.64 5.09 -4.00
N GLN A 76 8.31 5.20 -3.87
CA GLN A 76 7.69 6.12 -2.91
C GLN A 76 7.98 5.72 -1.45
N TRP A 77 8.08 4.43 -1.15
CA TRP A 77 8.48 3.96 0.18
C TRP A 77 9.91 4.39 0.52
N GLN A 78 10.84 4.27 -0.43
CA GLN A 78 12.22 4.73 -0.24
C GLN A 78 12.31 6.26 -0.12
N GLN A 79 11.50 7.00 -0.89
CA GLN A 79 11.37 8.45 -0.73
C GLN A 79 10.87 8.81 0.66
N PHE A 80 9.86 8.09 1.16
CA PHE A 80 9.36 8.28 2.52
C PHE A 80 10.45 8.09 3.57
N LEU A 81 11.21 6.99 3.50
CA LEU A 81 12.28 6.67 4.44
C LEU A 81 13.41 7.70 4.43
N THR A 82 13.68 8.32 3.28
CA THR A 82 14.75 9.31 3.11
C THR A 82 14.29 10.75 3.29
N GLY A 83 13.04 10.98 3.70
CA GLY A 83 12.47 12.31 3.90
C GLY A 83 12.22 13.10 2.62
N GLN A 84 12.22 12.42 1.47
CA GLN A 84 11.91 13.03 0.18
C GLN A 84 10.40 13.21 -0.01
N LYS A 85 10.03 14.09 -0.96
CA LYS A 85 8.63 14.32 -1.30
C LYS A 85 8.00 13.07 -1.92
N ILE A 86 6.80 12.74 -1.46
CA ILE A 86 5.94 11.67 -2.00
C ILE A 86 4.83 12.32 -2.83
N GLU A 87 4.51 11.74 -3.98
CA GLU A 87 3.43 12.22 -4.85
C GLU A 87 2.35 11.15 -5.04
N ILE A 88 1.12 11.49 -4.70
CA ILE A 88 -0.01 10.57 -4.81
C ILE A 88 -0.23 10.18 -6.27
N ILE A 89 -0.07 8.90 -6.59
CA ILE A 89 -0.46 8.35 -7.88
C ILE A 89 -1.98 8.23 -7.89
N LYS A 90 -2.65 8.89 -8.83
CA LYS A 90 -4.10 8.75 -9.03
C LYS A 90 -4.35 8.00 -10.33
N VAL A 91 -5.10 6.91 -10.22
CA VAL A 91 -5.56 6.11 -11.37
C VAL A 91 -7.08 6.10 -11.32
N ASN A 92 -7.72 6.58 -12.38
CA ASN A 92 -9.17 6.67 -12.47
C ASN A 92 -9.77 5.38 -13.05
#